data_AF-A0A2X0ML65-F1
#
_entry.id   AF-A0A2X0ML65-F1
#
_cell.length_a   1.000
_cell.length_b   1.000
_cell.length_c   1.000
_cell.angle_alpha   90.00
_cell.angle_beta   90.00
_cell.angle_gamma   90.00
#
_symmetry.space_group_name_H-M   'P 1'
#
loop_
_entity.id
_entity.type
_entity.pdbx_description
1 polymer ?
#
loop_
_entity_poly.entity_id
_entity_poly.type
_entity_poly.pdbx_seq_one_letter_code
_entity_poly.pdbx_strand_id
1 'polypeptide(L)'
;MSLSDVQLGVAGLAHVIAGVALLREPTAFLRVVQPVLTLIEKETQLRPYSGNNQALALVGVLSFAIGAQYILSVYTLDEKAKRNSTPGRLLFAATCFYVSKKTPHGSSLLALFGIFSFFSGLFMGFTVGFGDGNAVDLEEQARLEQIRNEQAREAARALQQASASSVQEPAAASSSKKDE
;
A
#
# COMPACT_ATOMS: atom_id res chain seq x y z
N MET A 1 11.11 -3.74 8.91
CA MET A 1 10.27 -4.06 7.74
C MET A 1 9.11 -4.90 8.25
N SER A 2 7.87 -4.45 8.02
CA SER A 2 6.67 -5.13 8.49
C SER A 2 6.33 -6.35 7.61
N LEU A 3 5.46 -7.25 8.09
CA LEU A 3 5.01 -8.39 7.29
C LEU A 3 4.28 -7.94 6.01
N SER A 4 3.49 -6.88 6.07
CA SER A 4 2.81 -6.29 4.91
C SER A 4 3.80 -5.72 3.90
N ASP A 5 4.93 -5.13 4.33
CA ASP A 5 6.00 -4.66 3.44
C ASP A 5 6.64 -5.82 2.68
N VAL A 6 6.93 -6.92 3.36
CA VAL A 6 7.53 -8.11 2.73
C VAL A 6 6.54 -8.71 1.75
N GLN A 7 5.27 -8.86 2.13
CA GLN A 7 4.23 -9.38 1.24
C GLN A 7 4.04 -8.51 -0.01
N LEU A 8 3.96 -7.19 0.17
CA LEU A 8 3.82 -6.26 -0.95
C LEU A 8 5.05 -6.28 -1.85
N GLY A 9 6.25 -6.30 -1.26
CA GLY A 9 7.51 -6.37 -1.99
C GLY A 9 7.65 -7.65 -2.81
N VAL A 10 7.31 -8.80 -2.22
CA VAL A 10 7.29 -10.10 -2.93
C VAL A 10 6.25 -10.10 -4.05
N ALA A 11 5.03 -9.59 -3.79
CA ALA A 11 4.00 -9.47 -4.82
C ALA A 11 4.45 -8.52 -5.94
N GLY A 12 5.10 -7.41 -5.60
CA GLY A 12 5.67 -6.45 -6.54
C GLY A 12 6.74 -7.08 -7.42
N LEU A 13 7.68 -7.80 -6.81
CA LEU A 13 8.74 -8.51 -7.53
C LEU A 13 8.17 -9.59 -8.46
N ALA A 14 7.20 -10.37 -8.00
CA ALA A 14 6.53 -11.38 -8.83
C ALA A 14 5.86 -10.72 -10.05
N HIS A 15 5.19 -9.59 -9.86
CA HIS A 15 4.57 -8.82 -10.94
C HIS A 15 5.58 -8.24 -11.94
N VAL A 16 6.73 -7.75 -11.46
CA VAL A 16 7.82 -7.28 -12.32
C VAL A 16 8.39 -8.43 -13.15
N ILE A 17 8.72 -9.56 -12.52
CA ILE A 17 9.27 -10.73 -13.20
C ILE A 17 8.29 -11.27 -14.23
N ALA A 18 7.01 -11.43 -13.85
CA ALA A 18 5.97 -11.86 -14.78
C ALA A 18 5.76 -10.86 -15.93
N GLY A 19 5.79 -9.56 -15.63
CA GLY A 19 5.68 -8.50 -16.63
C GLY A 19 6.81 -8.53 -17.65
N VAL A 20 8.05 -8.63 -17.18
CA VAL A 20 9.24 -8.77 -18.05
C VAL A 20 9.18 -10.05 -18.88
N ALA A 21 8.77 -11.17 -18.28
CA ALA A 21 8.63 -12.44 -18.99
C ALA A 21 7.56 -12.36 -20.10
N LEU A 22 6.41 -11.75 -19.81
CA LEU A 22 5.33 -11.53 -20.78
C LEU A 22 5.73 -10.58 -21.92
N LEU A 23 6.58 -9.59 -21.65
CA LEU A 23 7.07 -8.64 -22.66
C LEU A 23 8.13 -9.26 -23.57
N ARG A 24 9.00 -10.12 -23.03
CA ARG A 24 10.10 -10.74 -23.78
C ARG A 24 9.68 -12.00 -24.52
N GLU A 25 9.03 -12.92 -23.80
CA GLU A 25 8.70 -14.26 -24.30
C GLU A 25 7.30 -14.70 -23.84
N PRO A 26 6.22 -14.05 -24.33
CA PRO A 26 4.86 -14.34 -23.88
C PRO A 26 4.46 -15.82 -24.06
N THR A 27 4.92 -16.46 -25.14
CA THR A 27 4.66 -17.89 -25.36
C THR A 27 5.38 -18.79 -24.36
N ALA A 28 6.61 -18.45 -23.97
CA ALA A 28 7.34 -19.20 -22.95
C ALA A 28 6.67 -19.06 -21.58
N PHE A 29 6.22 -17.83 -21.24
CA PHE A 29 5.45 -17.59 -20.03
C PHE A 29 4.19 -18.47 -19.97
N LEU A 30 3.42 -18.53 -21.06
CA LEU A 30 2.22 -19.38 -21.13
C LEU A 30 2.54 -20.86 -20.90
N ARG A 31 3.66 -21.37 -21.44
CA ARG A 31 4.08 -22.77 -21.19
C ARG A 31 4.36 -23.04 -19.72
N VAL A 32 4.94 -22.07 -19.00
CA VAL A 32 5.23 -22.20 -17.57
C VAL A 32 3.94 -22.29 -16.75
N VAL A 33 2.95 -21.46 -17.06
CA VAL A 33 1.66 -21.46 -16.33
C VAL A 33 0.66 -22.50 -16.85
N GLN A 34 0.96 -23.16 -17.97
CA GLN A 34 0.08 -24.12 -18.64
C GLN A 34 -0.51 -25.20 -17.72
N PRO A 35 0.26 -25.84 -16.80
CA PRO A 35 -0.30 -26.87 -15.93
C PRO A 35 -1.46 -26.35 -15.07
N VAL A 36 -1.35 -25.11 -14.60
CA VAL A 36 -2.40 -24.46 -13.79
C VAL A 36 -3.59 -24.07 -14.67
N LEU A 37 -3.34 -23.58 -15.89
CA LEU A 37 -4.40 -23.28 -16.86
C LEU A 37 -5.23 -24.52 -17.18
N THR A 38 -4.58 -25.65 -17.46
CA THR A 38 -5.28 -26.91 -17.76
C THR A 38 -6.08 -27.43 -16.57
N LEU A 39 -5.59 -27.24 -15.33
CA LEU A 39 -6.37 -27.56 -14.14
C LEU A 39 -7.62 -26.67 -14.04
N ILE A 40 -7.49 -25.36 -14.26
CA ILE A 40 -8.63 -24.42 -14.27
C ILE A 40 -9.64 -24.83 -15.35
N GLU A 41 -9.18 -25.13 -16.56
CA GLU A 41 -10.03 -25.55 -17.69
C GLU A 41 -10.84 -26.80 -17.34
N LYS A 42 -10.18 -27.79 -16.71
CA LYS A 42 -10.81 -29.04 -16.30
C LYS A 42 -11.90 -28.82 -15.24
N GLU A 43 -11.60 -28.02 -14.22
CA GLU A 43 -12.51 -27.84 -13.07
C GLU A 43 -13.64 -26.83 -13.36
N THR A 44 -13.42 -25.88 -14.27
CA THR A 44 -14.35 -24.76 -14.49
C THR A 44 -15.00 -24.75 -15.87
N GLN A 45 -14.59 -25.65 -16.78
CA GLN A 45 -15.00 -25.67 -18.19
C GLN A 45 -14.73 -24.36 -18.94
N LEU A 46 -13.84 -23.52 -18.40
CA LEU A 46 -13.39 -22.32 -19.09
C LEU A 46 -12.57 -22.67 -20.32
N ARG A 47 -12.64 -21.79 -21.32
CA ARG A 47 -11.91 -21.98 -22.57
C ARG A 47 -10.42 -21.70 -22.38
N PRO A 48 -9.55 -22.40 -23.11
CA PRO A 48 -8.15 -22.03 -23.21
C PRO A 48 -8.00 -20.60 -23.75
N TYR A 49 -6.96 -19.92 -23.31
CA TYR A 49 -6.61 -18.62 -23.86
C TYR A 49 -6.26 -18.75 -25.35
N SER A 50 -6.95 -17.97 -26.19
CA SER A 50 -6.74 -17.93 -27.64
C SER A 50 -6.35 -16.53 -28.16
N GLY A 51 -5.97 -15.63 -27.27
CA GLY A 51 -5.57 -14.27 -27.64
C GLY A 51 -4.18 -14.20 -28.29
N ASN A 52 -3.82 -13.01 -28.75
CA ASN A 52 -2.56 -12.77 -29.46
C ASN A 52 -1.44 -12.30 -28.52
N ASN A 53 -0.19 -12.37 -29.01
CA ASN A 53 0.98 -11.94 -28.25
C ASN A 53 0.94 -10.45 -27.87
N GLN A 54 0.24 -9.59 -28.63
CA GLN A 54 0.12 -8.16 -28.31
C GLN A 54 -0.71 -7.92 -27.04
N ALA A 55 -1.79 -8.67 -26.87
CA ALA A 55 -2.60 -8.62 -25.65
C ALA A 55 -1.79 -9.09 -24.43
N LEU A 56 -1.01 -10.16 -24.58
CA LEU A 56 -0.10 -10.62 -23.52
C LEU A 56 1.00 -9.61 -23.20
N ALA A 57 1.56 -8.94 -24.21
CA ALA A 57 2.53 -7.88 -24.02
C ALA A 57 1.92 -6.70 -23.24
N LEU A 58 0.68 -6.30 -23.54
CA LEU A 58 -0.03 -5.27 -22.78
C LEU A 58 -0.25 -5.68 -21.32
N VAL A 59 -0.65 -6.94 -21.08
CA VAL A 59 -0.72 -7.49 -19.72
C VAL A 59 0.66 -7.48 -19.05
N GLY A 60 1.72 -7.71 -19.81
CA GLY A 60 3.10 -7.59 -19.36
C GLY A 60 3.46 -6.18 -18.91
N VAL A 61 3.12 -5.15 -19.70
CA VAL A 61 3.30 -3.73 -19.33
C VAL A 61 2.54 -3.41 -18.04
N LEU A 62 1.27 -3.81 -17.96
CA LEU A 62 0.42 -3.55 -16.79
C LEU A 62 0.96 -4.25 -15.55
N SER A 63 1.35 -5.54 -15.66
CA SER A 63 1.94 -6.29 -14.57
C SER A 63 3.25 -5.65 -14.11
N PHE A 64 4.12 -5.22 -15.03
CA PHE A 64 5.34 -4.51 -14.68
C PHE A 64 5.04 -3.20 -13.94
N ALA A 65 4.13 -2.37 -14.45
CA ALA A 65 3.77 -1.09 -13.84
C ALA A 65 3.19 -1.26 -12.42
N ILE A 66 2.30 -2.25 -12.24
CA ILE A 66 1.75 -2.60 -10.93
C ILE A 66 2.87 -3.06 -9.98
N GLY A 67 3.75 -3.94 -10.47
CA GLY A 67 4.87 -4.45 -9.68
C GLY A 67 5.84 -3.36 -9.24
N ALA A 68 6.18 -2.44 -10.15
CA ALA A 68 7.02 -1.28 -9.87
C ALA A 68 6.36 -0.35 -8.84
N GLN A 69 5.05 -0.09 -8.99
CA GLN A 69 4.30 0.71 -8.01
C GLN A 69 4.34 0.06 -6.62
N TYR A 70 4.17 -1.25 -6.51
CA TYR A 70 4.22 -1.95 -5.22
C TYR A 70 5.60 -1.89 -4.57
N ILE A 71 6.66 -2.10 -5.34
CA ILE A 71 8.03 -1.96 -4.84
C ILE A 71 8.28 -0.52 -4.39
N LEU A 72 7.81 0.47 -5.16
CA LEU A 72 7.94 1.87 -4.83
C LEU A 72 7.19 2.20 -3.53
N SER A 73 5.94 1.76 -3.36
CA SER A 73 5.16 1.99 -2.13
C SER A 73 5.80 1.36 -0.89
N VAL A 74 6.51 0.23 -1.03
CA VAL A 74 7.30 -0.34 0.06
C VAL A 74 8.54 0.52 0.35
N TYR A 75 9.25 0.92 -0.71
CA TYR A 75 10.46 1.74 -0.59
C TYR A 75 10.19 3.12 0.02
N THR A 76 9.09 3.76 -0.37
CA THR A 76 8.68 5.09 0.13
C THR A 76 7.87 5.04 1.42
N LEU A 77 7.61 3.85 1.97
CA LEU A 77 6.78 3.63 3.16
C LEU A 77 5.37 4.26 3.04
N ASP A 78 4.81 4.27 1.83
CA ASP A 78 3.51 4.90 1.54
C ASP A 78 2.34 4.00 1.97
N GLU A 79 1.92 4.10 3.23
CA GLU A 79 0.82 3.31 3.81
C GLU A 79 -0.52 3.55 3.10
N LYS A 80 -0.75 4.75 2.57
CA LYS A 80 -1.97 5.07 1.81
C LYS A 80 -2.04 4.25 0.53
N ALA A 81 -0.95 4.22 -0.24
CA ALA A 81 -0.89 3.41 -1.45
C ALA A 81 -1.03 1.91 -1.16
N LYS A 82 -0.46 1.43 -0.03
CA LYS A 82 -0.62 0.04 0.41
C LYS A 82 -2.09 -0.30 0.67
N ARG A 83 -2.78 0.50 1.49
CA ARG A 83 -4.21 0.29 1.81
C ARG A 83 -5.11 0.40 0.58
N ASN A 84 -4.86 1.37 -0.30
CA ASN A 84 -5.63 1.54 -1.54
C ASN A 84 -5.41 0.41 -2.55
N SER A 85 -4.28 -0.30 -2.50
CA SER A 85 -4.00 -1.41 -3.40
C SER A 85 -4.89 -2.64 -3.14
N THR A 86 -5.30 -2.85 -1.88
CA THR A 86 -6.12 -4.00 -1.45
C THR A 86 -7.50 -4.06 -2.14
N PRO A 87 -8.36 -3.02 -2.06
CA PRO A 87 -9.67 -3.05 -2.72
C PRO A 87 -9.54 -3.11 -4.24
N GLY A 88 -8.50 -2.50 -4.83
CA GLY A 88 -8.23 -2.60 -6.26
C GLY A 88 -8.02 -4.04 -6.74
N ARG A 89 -7.24 -4.84 -5.98
CA ARG A 89 -7.01 -6.26 -6.29
C ARG A 89 -8.29 -7.09 -6.20
N LEU A 90 -9.11 -6.84 -5.18
CA LEU A 90 -10.37 -7.56 -4.98
C LEU A 90 -11.40 -7.19 -6.06
N LEU A 91 -11.48 -5.91 -6.42
CA LEU A 91 -12.31 -5.44 -7.52
C LEU A 91 -11.89 -6.10 -8.83
N PHE A 92 -10.59 -6.12 -9.13
CA PHE A 92 -10.06 -6.77 -10.31
C PHE A 92 -10.36 -8.28 -10.31
N ALA A 93 -10.23 -8.96 -9.17
CA ALA A 93 -10.60 -10.36 -9.03
C ALA A 93 -12.10 -10.60 -9.28
N ALA A 94 -12.96 -9.74 -8.74
CA ALA A 94 -14.41 -9.78 -8.97
C ALA A 94 -14.76 -9.54 -10.44
N THR A 95 -14.07 -8.59 -11.11
CA THR A 95 -14.22 -8.37 -12.55
C THR A 95 -13.79 -9.60 -13.35
N CYS A 96 -12.65 -10.22 -13.03
CA CYS A 96 -12.20 -11.44 -13.69
C CYS A 96 -13.23 -12.58 -13.52
N PHE A 97 -13.78 -12.75 -12.31
CA PHE A 97 -14.84 -13.72 -12.05
C PHE A 97 -16.10 -13.42 -12.85
N TYR A 98 -16.55 -12.16 -12.86
CA TYR A 98 -17.74 -11.75 -13.60
C TYR A 98 -17.58 -12.00 -15.10
N VAL A 99 -16.46 -11.56 -15.69
CA VAL A 99 -16.17 -11.76 -17.11
C VAL A 99 -16.11 -13.25 -17.44
N SER A 100 -15.43 -14.05 -16.63
CA SER A 100 -15.35 -15.50 -16.80
C SER A 100 -16.70 -16.21 -16.72
N LYS A 101 -17.61 -15.74 -15.86
CA LYS A 101 -18.93 -16.36 -15.65
C LYS A 101 -20.00 -15.86 -16.63
N LYS A 102 -19.93 -14.60 -17.07
CA LYS A 102 -21.03 -13.92 -17.77
C LYS A 102 -20.74 -13.61 -19.23
N THR A 103 -19.50 -13.77 -19.70
CA THR A 103 -19.14 -13.41 -21.08
C THR A 103 -18.50 -14.59 -21.80
N PRO A 104 -18.63 -14.66 -23.15
CA PRO A 104 -17.91 -15.65 -23.95
C PRO A 104 -16.39 -15.39 -24.00
N HIS A 105 -15.92 -14.26 -23.46
CA HIS A 105 -14.52 -13.88 -23.38
C HIS A 105 -13.82 -14.43 -22.12
N GLY A 106 -14.55 -15.16 -21.27
CA GLY A 106 -13.97 -15.92 -20.16
C GLY A 106 -12.94 -16.92 -20.64
N SER A 107 -11.74 -16.87 -20.05
CA SER A 107 -10.66 -17.83 -20.33
C SER A 107 -9.99 -18.28 -19.04
N SER A 108 -9.34 -19.44 -19.11
CA SER A 108 -8.54 -19.98 -18.01
C SER A 108 -7.45 -19.03 -17.55
N LEU A 109 -6.84 -18.28 -18.47
CA LEU A 109 -5.84 -17.26 -18.17
C LEU A 109 -6.42 -16.08 -17.38
N LEU A 110 -7.61 -15.59 -17.76
CA LEU A 110 -8.29 -14.53 -17.02
C LEU A 110 -8.68 -15.00 -15.62
N ALA A 111 -9.16 -16.24 -15.49
CA ALA A 111 -9.46 -16.83 -14.19
C ALA A 111 -8.22 -16.98 -13.31
N LEU A 112 -7.07 -17.37 -13.88
CA LEU A 112 -5.79 -17.42 -13.16
C LEU A 112 -5.40 -16.06 -12.56
N PHE A 113 -5.50 -14.98 -13.36
CA PHE A 113 -5.24 -13.62 -12.87
C PHE A 113 -6.22 -13.20 -11.77
N GLY A 114 -7.50 -13.57 -11.92
CA GLY A 114 -8.53 -13.33 -10.91
C GLY A 114 -8.24 -14.05 -9.59
N ILE A 115 -7.88 -15.33 -9.64
CA ILE A 115 -7.53 -16.16 -8.47
C ILE A 115 -6.32 -15.56 -7.75
N PHE A 116 -5.26 -15.24 -8.48
CA PHE A 116 -4.06 -14.65 -7.88
C PHE A 116 -4.35 -13.28 -7.23
N SER A 117 -5.14 -12.45 -7.90
CA SER A 117 -5.55 -11.14 -7.36
C SER A 117 -6.45 -11.27 -6.14
N PHE A 118 -7.33 -12.26 -6.11
CA PHE A 118 -8.18 -12.55 -4.96
C PHE A 118 -7.34 -12.94 -3.74
N PHE A 119 -6.48 -13.94 -3.86
CA PHE A 119 -5.65 -14.39 -2.75
C PHE A 119 -4.68 -13.30 -2.28
N SER A 120 -4.02 -12.61 -3.21
CA SER A 120 -3.11 -11.51 -2.83
C SER A 120 -3.85 -10.36 -2.15
N GLY A 121 -5.04 -9.99 -2.64
CA GLY A 121 -5.89 -8.98 -2.02
C GLY A 121 -6.39 -9.40 -0.64
N LEU A 122 -6.78 -10.67 -0.45
CA LEU A 122 -7.22 -11.20 0.83
C LEU A 122 -6.08 -11.21 1.87
N PHE A 123 -4.89 -11.70 1.47
CA PHE A 123 -3.72 -11.70 2.35
C PHE A 123 -3.31 -10.27 2.74
N MET A 124 -3.33 -9.33 1.79
CA MET A 124 -3.08 -7.92 2.11
C MET A 124 -4.17 -7.33 3.01
N GLY A 125 -5.44 -7.63 2.77
CA GLY A 125 -6.52 -7.16 3.63
C GLY A 125 -6.35 -7.59 5.08
N PHE A 126 -5.82 -8.80 5.32
CA PHE A 126 -5.50 -9.26 6.67
C PHE A 126 -4.27 -8.61 7.29
N THR A 127 -3.32 -8.10 6.51
CA THR A 127 -2.06 -7.52 7.05
C THR A 127 -2.02 -6.00 7.07
N VAL A 128 -2.59 -5.33 6.07
CA VAL A 128 -2.64 -3.86 5.96
C VAL A 128 -4.03 -3.28 6.20
N GLY A 129 -5.07 -4.12 6.21
CA GLY A 129 -6.47 -3.73 6.39
C GLY A 129 -7.22 -3.55 5.07
N PHE A 130 -8.56 -3.59 5.15
CA PHE A 130 -9.49 -3.32 4.05
C PHE A 130 -9.92 -1.83 4.00
N GLY A 131 -9.12 -0.93 4.57
CA GLY A 131 -9.49 0.46 4.80
C GLY A 131 -9.30 1.38 3.60
N ASP A 132 -10.03 2.50 3.62
CA ASP A 132 -9.77 3.66 2.76
C ASP A 132 -8.43 4.28 3.12
N GLY A 133 -7.53 4.44 2.14
CA GLY A 133 -6.25 5.11 2.33
C GLY A 133 -6.39 6.56 2.81
N ASN A 134 -7.53 7.23 2.58
CA ASN A 134 -7.79 8.56 3.15
C ASN A 134 -7.91 8.55 4.68
N ALA A 135 -8.23 7.41 5.30
CA ALA A 135 -8.20 7.29 6.76
C ALA A 135 -6.77 7.45 7.31
N VAL A 136 -5.75 7.06 6.53
CA VAL A 136 -4.33 7.26 6.89
C VAL A 136 -4.02 8.76 6.95
N ASP A 137 -4.44 9.52 5.95
CA ASP A 137 -4.19 10.96 5.91
C ASP A 137 -4.84 11.68 7.10
N LEU A 138 -6.05 11.26 7.49
CA LEU A 138 -6.76 11.81 8.64
C LEU A 138 -6.06 11.46 9.96
N GLU A 139 -5.55 10.24 10.11
CA GLU A 139 -4.76 9.80 11.27
C GLU A 139 -3.44 10.59 11.37
N GLU A 140 -2.73 10.79 10.25
CA GLU A 140 -1.49 11.56 10.21
C GLU A 140 -1.73 13.04 10.53
N GLN A 141 -2.77 13.65 9.98
CA GLN A 141 -3.15 15.02 10.31
C GLN A 141 -3.48 15.18 11.79
N ALA A 142 -4.29 14.26 12.35
CA ALA A 142 -4.63 14.29 13.77
C ALA A 142 -3.38 14.15 14.66
N ARG A 143 -2.42 13.31 14.27
CA ARG A 143 -1.15 13.14 14.99
C ARG A 143 -0.27 14.39 14.92
N LEU A 144 -0.18 15.03 13.77
CA LEU A 144 0.55 16.29 13.60
C LEU A 144 -0.08 17.43 14.40
N GLU A 145 -1.41 17.51 14.43
CA GLU A 145 -2.12 18.48 15.26
C GLU A 145 -1.92 18.25 16.76
N GLN A 146 -1.92 16.99 17.21
CA GLN A 146 -1.59 16.64 18.60
C GLN A 146 -0.18 17.09 18.97
N ILE A 147 0.82 16.77 18.14
CA ILE A 147 2.21 17.19 18.39
C ILE A 147 2.31 18.72 18.44
N ARG A 148 1.64 19.43 17.52
CA ARG A 148 1.62 20.90 17.52
C ARG A 148 0.99 21.45 18.81
N ASN A 149 -0.10 20.84 19.27
CA ASN A 149 -0.79 21.25 20.48
C ASN A 149 0.03 20.95 21.75
N GLU A 150 0.76 19.84 21.78
CA GLU A 150 1.69 19.51 22.87
C GLU A 150 2.86 20.48 22.91
N GLN A 151 3.50 20.76 21.77
CA GLN A 151 4.57 21.76 21.67
C GLN A 151 4.09 23.16 22.09
N ALA A 152 2.87 23.55 21.71
CA ALA A 152 2.28 24.82 22.15
C ALA A 152 2.04 24.86 23.67
N ARG A 153 1.60 23.74 24.27
CA ARG A 153 1.43 23.61 25.73
C ARG A 153 2.76 23.65 26.46
N GLU A 154 3.79 23.00 25.94
CA GLU A 154 5.15 23.04 26.51
C GLU A 154 5.75 24.43 26.41
N ALA A 155 5.61 25.12 25.27
CA ALA A 155 6.04 26.51 25.12
C ALA A 155 5.30 27.45 26.08
N ALA A 156 3.99 27.27 26.27
CA ALA A 156 3.21 28.05 27.23
C ALA A 156 3.65 27.79 28.69
N ARG A 157 3.96 26.53 29.04
CA ARG A 157 4.52 26.17 30.36
C ARG A 157 5.91 26.76 30.58
N ALA A 158 6.77 26.75 29.56
CA ALA A 158 8.10 27.34 29.62
C ALA A 158 8.03 28.86 29.81
N LEU A 159 7.13 29.55 29.10
CA LEU A 159 6.89 30.98 29.29
C LEU A 159 6.34 31.29 30.70
N GLN A 160 5.39 30.50 31.21
CA GLN A 160 4.90 30.66 32.59
C GLN A 160 5.99 30.42 33.65
N GLN A 161 6.86 29.42 33.47
CA GLN A 161 7.98 29.18 34.39
C GLN A 161 9.03 30.29 34.33
N ALA A 162 9.34 30.82 33.13
CA ALA A 162 10.21 31.99 32.97
C ALA A 162 9.61 33.24 33.64
N SER A 163 8.29 33.42 33.53
CA SER A 163 7.56 34.53 34.16
C SER A 163 7.42 34.38 35.67
N ALA A 164 7.35 33.15 36.20
CA ALA A 164 7.32 32.89 37.63
C ALA A 164 8.71 33.07 38.27
N SER A 165 9.78 32.78 37.53
CA SER A 165 11.16 32.94 37.99
C SER A 165 11.61 34.41 38.04
N SER A 166 10.96 35.32 37.30
CA SER A 166 11.26 36.76 37.32
C SER A 166 10.53 37.54 38.42
N VAL A 167 9.59 36.92 39.15
CA VAL A 167 8.86 37.56 40.28
C VAL A 167 9.54 37.31 41.63
N GLN A 168 10.63 36.53 41.67
CA GLN A 168 11.32 36.12 42.89
C GLN A 168 12.75 36.65 42.96
N GLU A 169 12.95 37.93 42.68
CA GLU A 169 14.14 38.66 43.13
C GLU A 169 13.78 39.44 44.41
N PRO A 170 14.17 38.97 45.61
CA PRO A 170 13.91 39.73 46.83
C PRO A 170 14.82 40.96 46.85
N ALA A 171 14.22 42.14 46.82
CA ALA A 171 14.88 43.39 47.18
C ALA A 171 15.30 43.33 48.66
N ALA A 172 16.47 42.76 48.91
CA ALA A 172 17.14 42.76 50.20
C ALA A 172 18.38 43.68 50.16
N ALA A 173 18.37 44.63 51.08
CA ALA A 173 19.50 45.36 51.65
C ALA A 173 20.12 46.53 50.86
N SER A 174 19.71 47.75 51.22
CA SER A 174 20.68 48.76 51.69
C SER A 174 20.03 49.75 52.67
N SER A 175 19.91 49.33 53.93
CA SER A 175 19.96 50.31 55.03
C SER A 175 21.43 50.54 55.36
N SER A 176 21.98 51.71 55.06
CA SER A 176 23.25 52.14 55.63
C SER A 176 23.28 53.64 55.86
N LYS A 177 23.21 53.97 57.15
CA LYS A 177 23.85 55.09 57.86
C LYS A 177 23.41 56.53 57.58
N LYS A 178 22.73 57.06 58.61
CA LYS A 178 22.91 58.40 59.16
C LYS A 178 24.40 58.72 59.33
N ASP A 179 24.78 59.94 58.99
CA ASP A 179 25.72 60.78 59.74
C ASP A 179 25.45 62.25 59.31
N GLU A 180 24.74 62.99 60.17
CA GLU A 180 24.93 64.42 60.50
C GLU A 180 24.13 64.75 61.77
#